data_AF-A0A3D2ANQ3-F1
#
_entry.id   AF-A0A3D2ANQ3-F1
#
_cell.length_a   1.000
_cell.length_b   1.000
_cell.length_c   1.000
_cell.angle_alpha   90.00
_cell.angle_beta   90.00
_cell.angle_gamma   90.00
#
_symmetry.space_group_name_H-M   'P 1'
#
loop_
_entity.id
_entity.type
_entity.pdbx_description
1 polymer ?
#
loop_
_entity_poly.entity_id
_entity_poly.type
_entity_poly.pdbx_seq_one_letter_code
_entity_poly.pdbx_strand_id
1 'polypeptide(L)'
;MLLQTDAVNALIGTHKTMLIHSVGIILVVNGALLLVASLRDQIQTHEVLFFVMGDYGWTLLTVGLISAGWVIVDPVGIRVTFVIAIYTAAMGALQFRHYKVLKGRA
;
A
#
# COMPACT_ATOMS: atom_id res chain seq x y z
N MET A 1 32.78 7.79 -1.06
CA MET A 1 31.99 6.87 -1.90
C MET A 1 30.51 7.19 -1.67
N LEU A 2 30.01 8.24 -2.34
CA LEU A 2 28.64 8.77 -2.23
C LEU A 2 28.16 9.31 -3.60
N LEU A 3 28.53 8.64 -4.70
CA LEU A 3 28.20 9.09 -6.07
C LEU A 3 26.96 8.37 -6.66
N GLN A 4 26.34 7.46 -5.90
CA GLN A 4 25.17 6.71 -6.36
C GLN A 4 23.83 7.27 -5.81
N THR A 5 23.88 8.36 -5.06
CA THR A 5 22.68 9.00 -4.50
C THR A 5 22.06 10.01 -5.45
N ASP A 6 22.85 10.61 -6.35
CA ASP A 6 22.38 11.68 -7.23
C ASP A 6 21.44 11.18 -8.32
N ALA A 7 21.64 9.97 -8.86
CA ALA A 7 20.74 9.39 -9.85
C ALA A 7 19.37 9.05 -9.26
N VAL A 8 19.32 8.59 -8.00
CA VAL A 8 18.07 8.29 -7.29
C VAL A 8 17.37 9.58 -6.87
N ASN A 9 18.10 10.58 -6.36
CA ASN A 9 17.53 11.89 -6.01
C ASN A 9 17.04 12.67 -7.25
N ALA A 10 17.75 12.58 -8.37
CA ALA A 10 17.33 13.21 -9.62
C ALA A 10 16.12 12.50 -10.26
N LEU A 11 16.04 11.17 -10.14
CA LEU A 11 14.90 10.38 -10.64
C LEU A 11 13.64 10.56 -9.78
N ILE A 12 13.79 10.79 -8.47
CA ILE A 12 12.66 10.99 -7.54
C ILE A 12 12.03 12.38 -7.69
N GLY A 13 12.74 13.36 -8.26
CA GLY A 13 12.19 14.71 -8.47
C GLY A 13 11.97 15.43 -7.14
N THR A 14 12.86 16.38 -6.84
CA THR A 14 12.81 17.26 -5.67
C THR A 14 11.65 18.26 -5.73
N HIS A 15 10.41 17.78 -5.59
CA HIS A 15 9.24 18.64 -5.41
C HIS A 15 8.27 18.22 -4.29
N LYS A 16 8.29 16.97 -3.81
CA LYS A 16 7.34 16.50 -2.77
C LYS A 16 7.97 15.54 -1.76
N THR A 17 9.17 15.85 -1.27
CA THR A 17 9.92 15.04 -0.29
C THR A 17 9.11 14.77 0.99
N MET A 18 8.28 15.71 1.44
CA MET A 18 7.42 15.51 2.63
C MET A 18 6.35 14.43 2.39
N LEU A 19 5.69 14.41 1.22
CA LEU A 19 4.66 13.41 0.91
C LEU A 19 5.24 12.00 0.86
N ILE A 20 6.41 11.85 0.22
CA ILE A 20 7.11 10.56 0.14
C ILE A 20 7.49 10.06 1.55
N HIS A 21 7.97 10.96 2.41
CA HIS A 21 8.33 10.62 3.78
C HIS A 21 7.10 10.23 4.61
N SER A 22 6.00 11.00 4.53
CA SER A 22 4.75 10.70 5.23
C SER A 22 4.16 9.36 4.78
N VAL A 23 4.14 9.10 3.47
CA VAL A 23 3.66 7.83 2.90
C VAL A 23 4.54 6.68 3.37
N GLY A 24 5.87 6.84 3.35
CA GLY A 24 6.81 5.84 3.85
C GLY A 24 6.56 5.47 5.32
N ILE A 25 6.35 6.46 6.19
CA ILE A 25 6.05 6.23 7.62
C ILE A 25 4.73 5.46 7.77
N ILE A 26 3.67 5.85 7.04
CA ILE A 26 2.37 5.16 7.08
C ILE A 26 2.53 3.69 6.66
N LEU A 27 3.30 3.42 5.61
CA LEU A 27 3.58 2.05 5.15
C LEU A 27 4.36 1.23 6.18
N VAL A 28 5.36 1.80 6.83
CA VAL A 28 6.13 1.12 7.89
C VAL A 28 5.22 0.79 9.07
N VAL A 29 4.39 1.73 9.50
CA VAL A 29 3.41 1.49 10.58
C VAL A 29 2.40 0.41 10.18
N ASN A 30 1.89 0.43 8.95
CA ASN A 30 0.97 -0.59 8.44
C ASN A 30 1.62 -1.98 8.45
N GLY A 31 2.86 -2.09 7.95
CA GLY A 31 3.63 -3.34 7.99
C GLY A 31 3.88 -3.85 9.41
N ALA A 32 4.17 -2.96 10.36
CA ALA A 32 4.34 -3.31 11.77
C ALA A 32 3.03 -3.84 12.37
N LEU A 33 1.89 -3.20 12.07
CA LEU A 33 0.58 -3.67 12.52
C LEU A 33 0.24 -5.05 11.93
N LEU A 34 0.56 -5.30 10.65
CA LEU A 34 0.38 -6.61 10.02
C LEU A 34 1.24 -7.68 10.69
N LEU A 35 2.50 -7.35 11.01
CA LEU A 35 3.42 -8.27 11.64
C LEU A 35 2.98 -8.61 13.06
N VAL A 36 2.53 -7.61 13.83
CA VAL A 36 1.94 -7.83 15.16
C VAL A 36 0.65 -8.65 15.08
N ALA A 37 -0.23 -8.38 14.10
CA ALA A 37 -1.44 -9.16 13.89
C ALA A 37 -1.11 -10.62 13.50
N SER A 38 -0.07 -10.84 12.69
CA SER A 38 0.40 -12.17 12.30
C SER A 38 1.00 -12.98 13.44
N LEU A 39 1.48 -12.33 14.51
CA LEU A 39 2.06 -12.99 15.68
C LEU A 39 1.03 -13.32 16.77
N ARG A 40 -0.24 -12.94 16.60
CA ARG A 40 -1.31 -13.22 17.56
C ARG A 40 -1.94 -14.58 17.29
N ASP A 41 -2.06 -15.41 18.33
CA ASP A 41 -2.74 -16.72 18.27
C ASP A 41 -4.25 -16.63 18.00
N GLN A 42 -4.88 -15.47 18.26
CA GLN A 42 -6.29 -15.25 17.98
C GLN A 42 -6.49 -14.18 16.91
N ILE A 43 -6.99 -14.61 15.76
CA ILE A 43 -7.32 -13.73 14.63
C ILE A 43 -8.56 -12.93 14.98
N GLN A 44 -8.41 -11.60 15.10
CA GLN A 44 -9.53 -10.70 15.34
C GLN A 44 -10.17 -10.26 14.04
N THR A 45 -11.43 -10.62 13.86
CA THR A 45 -12.23 -10.33 12.66
C THR A 45 -12.34 -8.83 12.34
N HIS A 46 -12.24 -7.96 13.36
CA HIS A 46 -12.25 -6.49 13.19
C HIS A 46 -10.93 -5.95 12.61
N GLU A 47 -9.79 -6.52 12.99
CA GLU A 47 -8.47 -6.12 12.47
C GLU A 47 -8.35 -6.48 11.00
N VAL A 48 -8.81 -7.67 10.61
CA VAL A 48 -8.82 -8.10 9.19
C VAL A 48 -9.66 -7.14 8.34
N LEU A 49 -10.81 -6.69 8.84
CA LEU A 49 -11.65 -5.73 8.11
C LEU A 49 -10.96 -4.36 7.96
N PHE A 50 -10.27 -3.91 9.01
CA PHE A 50 -9.48 -2.67 8.97
C PHE A 50 -8.36 -2.74 7.92
N PHE A 51 -7.63 -3.86 7.86
CA PHE A 51 -6.60 -4.07 6.83
C PHE A 51 -7.17 -4.14 5.42
N VAL A 52 -8.27 -4.87 5.21
CA VAL A 52 -8.96 -4.92 3.92
C VAL A 52 -9.41 -3.52 3.47
N MET A 53 -10.00 -2.72 4.38
CA MET A 53 -10.37 -1.34 4.06
C MET A 53 -9.15 -0.48 3.74
N GLY A 54 -8.04 -0.66 4.45
CA GLY A 54 -6.76 -0.02 4.17
C GLY A 54 -6.23 -0.35 2.77
N ASP A 55 -6.19 -1.63 2.41
CA ASP A 55 -5.69 -2.12 1.12
C ASP A 55 -6.56 -1.61 -0.04
N TYR A 56 -7.89 -1.70 0.07
CA TYR A 56 -8.80 -1.19 -0.95
C TYR A 56 -8.79 0.33 -1.03
N GLY A 57 -8.77 1.02 0.12
CA GLY A 57 -8.70 2.48 0.19
C GLY A 57 -7.43 3.02 -0.43
N TRP A 58 -6.29 2.38 -0.16
CA TRP A 58 -5.00 2.73 -0.75
C TRP A 58 -4.98 2.49 -2.27
N THR A 59 -5.54 1.37 -2.73
CA THR A 59 -5.65 1.04 -4.15
C THR A 59 -6.52 2.07 -4.90
N LEU A 60 -7.67 2.45 -4.33
CA LEU A 60 -8.53 3.48 -4.91
C LEU A 60 -7.84 4.85 -4.94
N LEU A 61 -7.12 5.21 -3.89
CA LEU A 61 -6.38 6.46 -3.82
C LEU A 61 -5.25 6.50 -4.85
N THR A 62 -4.52 5.39 -5.06
CA THR A 62 -3.48 5.31 -6.10
C THR A 62 -4.07 5.40 -7.50
N VAL A 63 -5.18 4.70 -7.79
CA VAL A 63 -5.88 4.81 -9.08
C VAL A 63 -6.38 6.25 -9.31
N GLY A 64 -6.93 6.90 -8.29
CA GLY A 64 -7.37 8.29 -8.36
C GLY A 64 -6.22 9.27 -8.64
N LEU A 65 -5.08 9.09 -7.96
CA LEU A 65 -3.89 9.93 -8.17
C LEU A 65 -3.27 9.75 -9.56
N ILE A 66 -3.27 8.53 -10.11
CA ILE A 66 -2.85 8.25 -11.49
C ILE A 66 -3.81 8.92 -12.47
N SER A 67 -5.13 8.75 -12.26
CA SER A 67 -6.16 9.30 -13.15
C SER A 67 -6.18 10.83 -13.17
N ALA A 68 -5.88 11.47 -12.04
CA ALA A 68 -5.75 12.92 -11.93
C ALA A 68 -4.43 13.46 -12.49
N GLY A 69 -3.43 12.62 -12.73
CA GLY A 69 -2.11 13.03 -13.21
C GLY A 69 -1.34 13.92 -12.23
N TRP A 70 -1.65 13.86 -10.93
CA TRP A 70 -1.11 14.81 -9.94
C TRP A 70 0.23 14.40 -9.33
N VAL A 71 0.41 13.11 -9.05
CA VAL A 71 1.55 12.60 -8.29
C VAL A 71 2.35 11.57 -9.09
N ILE A 72 1.66 10.72 -9.85
CA ILE A 72 2.28 9.63 -10.61
C ILE A 72 2.04 9.89 -12.09
N VAL A 73 2.93 10.68 -12.68
CA VAL A 73 2.83 11.16 -14.06
C VAL A 73 3.85 10.47 -14.97
N ASP A 74 4.91 9.91 -14.38
CA ASP A 74 5.96 9.22 -15.11
C ASP A 74 5.48 7.85 -15.67
N PRO A 75 5.72 7.52 -16.95
CA PRO A 75 5.27 6.26 -17.56
C PRO A 75 5.83 4.99 -16.91
N VAL A 76 7.00 5.08 -16.27
CA VAL A 76 7.58 3.96 -15.50
C VAL A 76 6.89 3.90 -14.13
N GLY A 77 6.71 5.05 -13.48
CA GLY A 77 5.98 5.17 -12.21
C GLY A 77 4.57 4.59 -12.27
N ILE A 78 3.80 4.93 -13.31
CA ILE A 78 2.45 4.42 -13.53
C ILE A 78 2.45 2.88 -13.60
N ARG A 79 3.37 2.28 -14.39
CA ARG A 79 3.45 0.82 -14.54
C ARG A 79 3.74 0.12 -13.21
N VAL A 80 4.71 0.63 -12.44
CA VAL A 80 5.07 0.07 -11.13
C VAL A 80 3.91 0.20 -10.16
N THR A 81 3.27 1.37 -10.07
CA THR A 81 2.11 1.56 -9.19
C THR A 81 0.94 0.66 -9.59
N PHE A 82 0.70 0.43 -10.88
CA PHE A 82 -0.37 -0.43 -11.33
C PHE A 82 -0.17 -1.89 -10.91
N VAL A 83 1.06 -2.40 -11.00
CA VAL A 83 1.41 -3.75 -10.51
C VAL A 83 1.19 -3.87 -9.00
N ILE A 84 1.65 -2.87 -8.24
CA ILE A 84 1.45 -2.82 -6.78
C ILE A 84 -0.05 -2.76 -6.46
N ALA A 85 -0.82 -1.92 -7.15
CA ALA A 85 -2.26 -1.80 -6.96
C ALA A 85 -3.00 -3.13 -7.18
N ILE A 86 -2.67 -3.87 -8.24
CA ILE A 86 -3.24 -5.20 -8.49
C ILE A 86 -2.87 -6.18 -7.37
N TYR A 87 -1.60 -6.18 -6.94
CA TYR A 87 -1.15 -7.07 -5.86
C TYR A 87 -1.86 -6.76 -4.54
N THR A 88 -1.94 -5.48 -4.17
CA THR A 88 -2.61 -5.05 -2.94
C THR A 88 -4.11 -5.37 -2.98
N ALA A 89 -4.77 -5.19 -4.13
CA ALA A 89 -6.16 -5.57 -4.34
C ALA A 89 -6.38 -7.10 -4.23
N ALA A 90 -5.46 -7.91 -4.76
CA ALA A 90 -5.52 -9.36 -4.63
C ALA A 90 -5.35 -9.80 -3.16
N MET A 91 -4.43 -9.17 -2.43
CA MET A 91 -4.23 -9.43 -0.99
C MET A 91 -5.48 -9.04 -0.18
N GLY A 92 -6.06 -7.88 -0.42
CA GLY A 92 -7.32 -7.46 0.20
C GLY A 92 -8.48 -8.43 -0.11
N ALA A 93 -8.57 -8.94 -1.33
CA ALA A 93 -9.58 -9.95 -1.71
C ALA A 93 -9.39 -11.28 -0.96
N LEU A 94 -8.14 -11.73 -0.78
CA LEU A 94 -7.82 -12.94 -0.02
C LEU A 94 -8.16 -12.78 1.46
N GLN A 95 -7.80 -11.64 2.06
CA GLN A 95 -8.16 -11.32 3.45
C GLN A 95 -9.68 -11.25 3.64
N PHE A 96 -10.42 -10.66 2.69
CA PHE A 96 -11.88 -10.61 2.73
C PHE A 96 -12.53 -11.99 2.57
N ARG A 97 -11.97 -12.86 1.73
CA ARG A 97 -12.42 -14.25 1.60
C ARG A 97 -12.20 -15.01 2.92
N HIS A 98 -11.04 -14.83 3.55
CA HIS A 98 -10.75 -15.44 4.85
C HIS A 98 -11.68 -14.90 5.96
N TYR A 99 -11.98 -13.60 5.95
CA TYR A 99 -12.98 -13.00 6.83
C TYR A 99 -14.37 -13.64 6.69
N LYS A 100 -14.84 -13.89 5.46
CA LYS A 100 -16.15 -14.55 5.23
C LYS A 100 -16.19 -15.97 5.79
N VAL A 101 -15.10 -16.72 5.62
CA VAL A 101 -14.94 -18.07 6.17
C VAL A 101 -14.97 -18.02 7.70
N LEU A 102 -14.23 -17.09 8.33
CA LEU A 102 -14.23 -16.90 9.78
C LEU A 102 -15.61 -16.53 10.35
N LYS A 103 -16.46 -15.86 9.56
CA LYS A 103 -17.81 -15.46 9.97
C LYS A 103 -18.88 -16.52 9.67
N GLY A 104 -18.50 -17.70 9.17
CA GLY A 104 -19.43 -18.80 8.85
C GLY A 104 -20.39 -18.50 7.70
N ARG A 105 -20.10 -17.49 6.88
CA ARG A 105 -20.89 -17.14 5.69
C ARG A 105 -20.14 -17.62 4.45
N ALA A 106 -20.17 -18.93 4.22
CA ALA A 106 -19.71 -19.56 2.99
C ALA A 106 -20.70 -19.27 1.84
#